data_AF-A0A2V9MGI1-F1
#
_entry.id   AF-A0A2V9MGI1-F1
#
_cell.length_a   1.000
_cell.length_b   1.000
_cell.length_c   1.000
_cell.angle_alpha   90.00
_cell.angle_beta   90.00
_cell.angle_gamma   90.00
#
_symmetry.space_group_name_H-M   'P 1'
#
loop_
_entity.id
_entity.type
_entity.pdbx_description
1 polymer ?
#
loop_
_entity_poly.entity_id
_entity_poly.type
_entity_poly.pdbx_seq_one_letter_code
_entity_poly.pdbx_strand_id
1 'polypeptide(L)'
;MAVITDTARGRTLTAAQLALSIMRNFKADKAPKGFPISQIVNLFKPSSERSDSDRNDRMKTRTDNDDWRVLCVEGMWFQDLWTYDFRRTEMCVIPYGTQEGEISFCAYNTGVGWRQIIENMHQTATLAEWHKTQGRHEIFAKGKRVQLKTTQHHLSLPVIQTTSGSGCCSDNPALLEKDKEILEAVRKP
;
A
#
# COMPACT_ATOMS: atom_id res chain seq x y z
N MET A 1 -22.31 0.93 -15.34
CA MET A 1 -21.51 -0.19 -15.88
C MET A 1 -22.35 -1.35 -16.41
N ALA A 2 -23.61 -1.55 -15.99
CA ALA A 2 -24.48 -2.62 -16.50
C ALA A 2 -24.63 -2.63 -18.04
N VAL A 3 -24.86 -1.47 -18.66
CA VAL A 3 -25.06 -1.36 -20.12
C VAL A 3 -23.86 -1.85 -20.95
N ILE A 4 -22.63 -1.74 -20.43
CA ILE A 4 -21.43 -2.20 -21.15
C ILE A 4 -21.31 -3.73 -21.05
N THR A 5 -21.59 -4.30 -19.88
CA THR A 5 -21.51 -5.75 -19.64
C THR A 5 -22.68 -6.51 -20.27
N ASP A 6 -23.91 -5.97 -20.23
CA ASP A 6 -25.12 -6.61 -20.75
C ASP A 6 -25.25 -6.57 -22.28
N THR A 7 -24.56 -5.66 -22.98
CA THR A 7 -24.75 -5.53 -24.44
C THR A 7 -24.01 -6.58 -25.28
N ALA A 8 -23.23 -7.48 -24.66
CA ALA A 8 -22.52 -8.59 -25.34
C ALA A 8 -21.93 -8.17 -26.70
N ARG A 9 -21.27 -7.00 -26.74
CA ARG A 9 -20.88 -6.36 -28.00
C ARG A 9 -19.88 -7.21 -28.76
N GLY A 10 -20.10 -7.36 -30.07
CA GLY A 10 -19.18 -8.05 -30.96
C GLY A 10 -17.79 -7.39 -30.98
N ARG A 11 -16.75 -8.19 -31.20
CA ARG A 11 -15.34 -7.75 -31.21
C ARG A 11 -15.08 -6.54 -32.11
N THR A 12 -15.74 -6.49 -33.27
CA THR A 12 -15.60 -5.41 -34.26
C THR A 12 -16.12 -4.07 -33.74
N LEU A 13 -17.28 -4.07 -33.09
CA LEU A 13 -17.88 -2.87 -32.50
C LEU A 13 -17.03 -2.36 -31.34
N THR A 14 -16.53 -3.25 -30.49
CA THR A 14 -15.65 -2.90 -29.38
C THR A 14 -14.34 -2.30 -29.87
N ALA A 15 -13.71 -2.88 -30.90
CA ALA A 15 -12.50 -2.34 -31.51
C ALA A 15 -12.73 -0.97 -32.15
N ALA A 16 -13.86 -0.78 -32.84
CA ALA A 16 -14.22 0.52 -33.43
C ALA A 16 -14.43 1.60 -32.36
N GLN A 17 -15.12 1.27 -31.26
CA GLN A 17 -15.31 2.20 -30.14
C GLN A 17 -13.99 2.56 -29.45
N LEU A 18 -13.08 1.59 -29.30
CA LEU A 18 -11.74 1.84 -28.77
C LEU A 18 -10.97 2.80 -29.67
N ALA A 19 -10.95 2.55 -30.99
CA ALA A 19 -10.28 3.42 -31.95
C ALA A 19 -10.83 4.85 -31.93
N LEU A 20 -12.17 5.00 -31.94
CA LEU A 20 -12.82 6.31 -31.82
C LEU A 20 -12.48 7.01 -30.50
N SER A 21 -12.40 6.26 -29.40
CA SER A 21 -12.04 6.80 -28.08
C SER A 21 -10.58 7.26 -28.04
N ILE A 22 -9.67 6.52 -28.66
CA ILE A 22 -8.26 6.92 -28.80
C ILE A 22 -8.16 8.19 -29.63
N MET A 23 -8.80 8.24 -30.80
CA MET A 23 -8.78 9.42 -31.66
C MET A 23 -9.37 10.66 -30.98
N ARG A 24 -10.44 10.49 -30.17
CA ARG A 24 -11.08 11.59 -29.46
C ARG A 24 -10.21 12.15 -28.32
N ASN A 25 -9.45 11.31 -27.62
CA ASN A 25 -8.76 11.68 -26.39
C ASN A 25 -7.25 11.86 -26.55
N PHE A 26 -6.66 11.34 -27.62
CA PHE A 26 -5.22 11.46 -27.87
C PHE A 26 -4.85 12.86 -28.34
N LYS A 27 -3.90 13.47 -27.64
CA LYS A 27 -3.36 14.80 -27.93
C LYS A 27 -1.91 14.65 -28.36
N ALA A 28 -1.69 14.65 -29.68
CA ALA A 28 -0.36 14.42 -30.27
C ALA A 28 0.65 15.51 -29.87
N ASP A 29 0.18 16.73 -29.63
CA ASP A 29 0.95 17.89 -29.16
C ASP A 29 1.52 17.70 -27.74
N LYS A 30 0.85 16.90 -26.90
CA LYS A 30 1.27 16.62 -25.52
C LYS A 30 1.93 15.26 -25.35
N ALA A 31 2.01 14.47 -26.42
CA ALA A 31 2.60 13.15 -26.38
C ALA A 31 4.14 13.26 -26.29
N PRO A 32 4.80 12.38 -25.52
CA PRO A 32 6.25 12.30 -25.50
C PRO A 32 6.80 11.91 -26.87
N LYS A 33 8.02 12.36 -27.17
CA LYS A 33 8.71 12.04 -28.44
C LYS A 33 8.84 10.52 -28.57
N GLY A 34 8.46 9.98 -29.73
CA GLY A 34 8.49 8.53 -29.99
C GLY A 34 7.23 7.77 -29.55
N PHE A 35 6.12 8.45 -29.24
CA PHE A 35 4.83 7.83 -28.90
C PHE A 35 3.73 8.09 -29.95
N PRO A 36 3.75 7.38 -31.10
CA PRO A 36 2.71 7.50 -32.11
C PRO A 36 1.40 6.79 -31.70
N ILE A 37 0.29 7.18 -32.34
CA ILE A 37 -1.04 6.56 -32.13
C ILE A 37 -1.01 5.04 -32.35
N SER A 38 -0.18 4.54 -33.28
CA SER A 38 -0.01 3.11 -33.53
C SER A 38 0.48 2.35 -32.31
N GLN A 39 1.32 2.96 -31.47
CA GLN A 39 1.75 2.35 -30.21
C GLN A 39 0.61 2.27 -29.19
N ILE A 40 -0.30 3.25 -29.14
CA ILE A 40 -1.47 3.18 -28.26
C ILE A 40 -2.36 2.01 -28.64
N VAL A 41 -2.67 1.86 -29.94
CA VAL A 41 -3.48 0.73 -30.42
C VAL A 41 -2.79 -0.59 -30.08
N ASN A 42 -1.47 -0.67 -30.28
CA ASN A 42 -0.70 -1.85 -29.91
C ASN A 42 -0.75 -2.14 -28.41
N LEU A 43 -0.65 -1.13 -27.54
CA LEU A 43 -0.72 -1.31 -26.08
C LEU A 43 -2.03 -1.93 -25.62
N PHE A 44 -3.16 -1.51 -26.21
CA PHE A 44 -4.48 -1.99 -25.82
C PHE A 44 -4.92 -3.27 -26.54
N LYS A 45 -4.23 -3.67 -27.61
CA LYS A 45 -4.59 -4.84 -28.43
C LYS A 45 -4.63 -6.17 -27.64
N PRO A 46 -3.60 -6.57 -26.85
CA PRO A 46 -3.65 -7.85 -26.13
C PRO A 46 -4.72 -7.86 -25.03
N SER A 47 -4.87 -6.74 -24.31
CA SER A 47 -5.91 -6.60 -23.28
C SER A 47 -7.34 -6.63 -23.84
N SER A 48 -7.51 -6.35 -25.15
CA SER A 48 -8.80 -6.43 -25.83
C SER A 48 -9.12 -7.83 -26.40
N GLU A 49 -8.14 -8.73 -26.48
CA GLU A 49 -8.30 -10.07 -27.07
C GLU A 49 -8.76 -11.12 -26.05
N ARG A 50 -8.40 -10.98 -24.76
CA ARG A 50 -8.87 -11.84 -23.66
C ARG A 50 -9.02 -11.04 -22.35
N SER A 51 -10.17 -11.13 -21.70
CA SER A 51 -10.41 -10.53 -20.37
C SER A 51 -9.57 -11.17 -19.26
N ASP A 52 -9.11 -12.41 -19.48
CA ASP A 52 -8.24 -13.19 -18.61
C ASP A 52 -6.78 -13.20 -19.11
N SER A 53 -6.42 -12.32 -20.05
CA SER A 53 -5.01 -12.16 -20.41
C SER A 53 -4.29 -11.49 -19.25
N ASP A 54 -3.31 -12.19 -18.68
CA ASP A 54 -2.35 -11.56 -17.80
C ASP A 54 -1.66 -10.45 -18.61
N ARG A 55 -1.65 -9.21 -18.09
CA ARG A 55 -0.91 -8.10 -18.71
C ARG A 55 0.58 -8.46 -18.89
N ASN A 56 1.07 -9.42 -18.12
CA ASN A 56 2.40 -10.00 -18.21
C ASN A 56 2.59 -10.96 -19.40
N ASP A 57 1.55 -11.44 -20.09
CA ASP A 57 1.71 -12.26 -21.30
C ASP A 57 2.43 -11.49 -22.42
N ARG A 58 2.27 -10.16 -22.43
CA ARG A 58 3.02 -9.27 -23.33
C ARG A 58 4.51 -9.17 -22.98
N MET A 59 4.90 -9.53 -21.76
CA MET A 59 6.30 -9.61 -21.32
C MET A 59 7.03 -10.78 -22.00
N LYS A 60 6.30 -11.83 -22.38
CA LYS A 60 6.84 -13.04 -23.04
C LYS A 60 7.19 -12.80 -24.52
N THR A 61 6.55 -11.82 -25.16
CA THR A 61 6.68 -11.51 -26.60
C THR A 61 7.33 -10.14 -26.84
N ARG A 62 8.30 -9.76 -25.99
CA ARG A 62 8.99 -8.48 -26.12
C ARG A 62 9.71 -8.38 -27.46
N THR A 63 9.40 -7.33 -28.22
CA THR A 63 10.15 -6.92 -29.41
C THR A 63 10.82 -5.58 -29.13
N ASP A 64 11.93 -5.29 -29.82
CA ASP A 64 12.73 -4.07 -29.62
C ASP A 64 11.96 -2.76 -29.91
N ASN A 65 10.75 -2.86 -30.49
CA ASN A 65 9.88 -1.71 -30.79
C ASN A 65 8.78 -1.47 -29.73
N ASP A 66 8.76 -2.25 -28.64
CA ASP A 66 7.75 -2.18 -27.58
C ASP A 66 8.33 -1.43 -26.37
N ASP A 67 8.51 -0.11 -26.52
CA ASP A 67 9.13 0.76 -25.51
C ASP A 67 8.18 1.24 -24.40
N TRP A 68 6.86 1.21 -24.65
CA TRP A 68 5.86 1.82 -23.78
C TRP A 68 5.03 0.79 -23.02
N ARG A 69 4.52 1.14 -21.84
CA ARG A 69 3.71 0.25 -21.01
C ARG A 69 2.51 1.00 -20.42
N VAL A 70 1.41 0.28 -20.19
CA VAL A 70 0.23 0.81 -19.52
C VAL A 70 0.25 0.39 -18.06
N LEU A 71 0.36 1.38 -17.18
CA LEU A 71 0.09 1.23 -15.76
C LEU A 71 -1.31 1.78 -15.48
N CYS A 72 -2.21 0.95 -14.95
CA CYS A 72 -3.50 1.40 -14.44
C CYS A 72 -3.43 1.42 -12.92
N VAL A 73 -3.74 2.56 -12.31
CA VAL A 73 -3.87 2.69 -10.86
C VAL A 73 -5.35 2.80 -10.57
N GLU A 74 -5.92 1.74 -10.02
CA GLU A 74 -7.34 1.66 -9.70
C GLU A 74 -7.51 1.74 -8.19
N GLY A 75 -8.27 2.74 -7.74
CA GLY A 75 -8.66 2.86 -6.34
C GLY A 75 -9.87 1.96 -6.07
N MET A 76 -9.74 1.04 -5.12
CA MET A 76 -10.85 0.22 -4.66
C MET A 76 -11.49 0.90 -3.44
N TRP A 77 -12.79 1.19 -3.52
CA TRP A 77 -13.56 1.63 -2.36
C TRP A 77 -14.15 0.39 -1.68
N PHE A 78 -13.77 0.13 -0.43
CA PHE A 78 -14.38 -0.93 0.36
C PHE A 78 -15.86 -0.61 0.55
N GLN A 79 -16.73 -1.50 0.06
CA GLN A 79 -18.17 -1.34 0.29
C GLN A 79 -18.44 -1.41 1.79
N ASP A 80 -19.25 -0.50 2.28
CA ASP A 80 -19.72 -0.54 3.66
C ASP A 80 -21.00 -1.40 3.70
N LEU A 81 -21.45 -1.80 4.89
CA LEU A 81 -22.60 -2.68 5.08
C LEU A 81 -23.88 -2.14 4.41
N TRP A 82 -24.03 -0.80 4.33
CA TRP A 82 -25.17 -0.13 3.72
C TRP A 82 -25.13 -0.06 2.18
N THR A 83 -23.99 -0.35 1.56
CA THR A 83 -23.81 -0.42 0.10
C THR A 83 -23.38 -1.81 -0.39
N TYR A 84 -23.47 -2.79 0.50
CA TYR A 84 -23.07 -4.16 0.22
C TYR A 84 -24.05 -4.84 -0.73
N ASP A 85 -23.53 -5.40 -1.83
CA ASP A 85 -24.31 -6.16 -2.82
C ASP A 85 -23.97 -7.65 -2.72
N PHE A 86 -24.96 -8.48 -2.37
CA PHE A 86 -24.78 -9.92 -2.22
C PHE A 86 -24.28 -10.59 -3.50
N ARG A 87 -24.70 -10.11 -4.68
CA ARG A 87 -24.25 -10.69 -5.96
C ARG A 87 -22.76 -10.49 -6.21
N ARG A 88 -22.14 -9.47 -5.59
CA ARG A 88 -20.69 -9.30 -5.65
C ARG A 88 -19.95 -10.36 -4.83
N THR A 89 -20.55 -10.82 -3.74
CA THR A 89 -20.00 -11.91 -2.92
C THR A 89 -19.98 -13.22 -3.69
N GLU A 90 -21.08 -13.53 -4.38
CA GLU A 90 -21.27 -14.75 -5.16
C GLU A 90 -20.30 -14.82 -6.35
N MET A 91 -19.91 -13.67 -6.90
CA MET A 91 -18.93 -13.58 -7.99
C MET A 91 -17.51 -13.32 -7.51
N CYS A 92 -17.24 -13.31 -6.20
CA CYS A 92 -15.89 -13.05 -5.70
C CYS A 92 -14.99 -14.27 -5.95
N VAL A 93 -14.09 -14.15 -6.93
CA VAL A 93 -13.14 -15.20 -7.34
C VAL A 93 -11.84 -15.21 -6.53
N ILE A 94 -11.65 -14.27 -5.60
CA ILE A 94 -10.43 -14.16 -4.80
C ILE A 94 -10.61 -15.01 -3.53
N PRO A 95 -9.87 -16.12 -3.37
CA PRO A 95 -9.95 -16.93 -2.17
C PRO A 95 -9.21 -16.27 -1.00
N TYR A 96 -9.72 -16.50 0.20
CA TYR A 96 -9.11 -16.08 1.47
C TYR A 96 -9.03 -17.32 2.38
N GLY A 97 -7.82 -17.63 2.82
CA GLY A 97 -7.58 -18.77 3.71
C GLY A 97 -7.90 -18.42 5.15
N THR A 98 -8.74 -19.21 5.79
CA THR A 98 -8.99 -19.18 7.23
C THR A 98 -8.66 -20.54 7.84
N GLN A 99 -8.59 -20.61 9.16
CA GLN A 99 -8.38 -21.86 9.90
C GLN A 99 -9.50 -22.88 9.63
N GLU A 100 -10.71 -22.40 9.34
CA GLU A 100 -11.89 -23.22 9.06
C GLU A 100 -12.03 -23.62 7.58
N GLY A 101 -11.12 -23.14 6.73
CA GLY A 101 -11.13 -23.41 5.28
C GLY A 101 -11.10 -22.14 4.43
N GLU A 102 -11.46 -22.30 3.16
CA GLU A 102 -11.45 -21.21 2.19
C GLU A 102 -12.78 -20.46 2.16
N ILE A 103 -12.72 -19.13 2.21
CA ILE A 103 -13.85 -18.21 2.08
C ILE A 103 -13.49 -17.13 1.07
N SER A 104 -14.46 -16.55 0.36
CA SER A 104 -14.15 -15.48 -0.59
C SER A 104 -13.72 -14.19 0.14
N PHE A 105 -12.81 -13.43 -0.47
CA PHE A 105 -12.29 -12.18 0.07
C PHE A 105 -13.41 -11.19 0.44
N CYS A 106 -14.41 -11.08 -0.42
CA CYS A 106 -15.57 -10.20 -0.18
C CYS A 106 -16.40 -10.69 1.01
N ALA A 107 -16.64 -12.00 1.15
CA ALA A 107 -17.39 -12.53 2.28
C ALA A 107 -16.66 -12.30 3.62
N TYR A 108 -15.32 -12.45 3.63
CA TYR A 108 -14.53 -12.26 4.84
C TYR A 108 -14.43 -10.78 5.26
N ASN A 109 -14.00 -9.87 4.36
CA ASN A 109 -13.67 -8.49 4.75
C ASN A 109 -14.84 -7.51 4.66
N THR A 110 -15.83 -7.78 3.82
CA THR A 110 -16.87 -6.79 3.46
C THR A 110 -18.28 -7.32 3.75
N GLY A 111 -18.43 -8.65 3.79
CA GLY A 111 -19.70 -9.32 4.02
C GLY A 111 -20.16 -9.32 5.48
N VAL A 112 -21.16 -10.15 5.74
CA VAL A 112 -21.94 -10.16 6.98
C VAL A 112 -21.14 -10.80 8.12
N GLY A 113 -20.19 -10.08 8.70
CA GLY A 113 -19.59 -10.41 10.00
C GLY A 113 -18.73 -11.69 10.07
N TRP A 114 -18.46 -12.38 8.95
CA TRP A 114 -17.66 -13.61 8.93
C TRP A 114 -16.28 -13.44 9.59
N ARG A 115 -15.61 -12.31 9.31
CA ARG A 115 -14.36 -11.95 9.99
C ARG A 115 -14.54 -11.93 11.51
N GLN A 116 -15.59 -11.29 12.02
CA GLN A 116 -15.81 -11.20 13.47
C GLN A 116 -16.02 -12.58 14.09
N ILE A 117 -16.71 -13.49 13.40
CA ILE A 117 -16.93 -14.85 13.89
C ILE A 117 -15.59 -15.59 13.97
N ILE A 118 -14.83 -15.64 12.86
CA ILE A 118 -13.53 -16.31 12.79
C ILE A 118 -12.53 -15.73 13.78
N GLU A 119 -12.42 -14.40 13.85
CA GLU A 119 -11.51 -13.73 14.79
C GLU A 119 -11.91 -13.98 16.25
N ASN A 120 -13.20 -14.02 16.58
CA ASN A 120 -13.66 -14.35 17.93
C ASN A 120 -13.47 -15.83 18.29
N MET A 121 -13.56 -16.75 17.32
CA MET A 121 -13.33 -18.18 17.57
C MET A 121 -11.87 -18.49 17.89
N HIS A 122 -10.93 -17.79 17.24
CA HIS A 122 -9.49 -18.00 17.43
C HIS A 122 -8.83 -16.93 18.32
N GLN A 123 -9.62 -16.09 19.00
CA GLN A 123 -9.06 -15.16 19.97
C GLN A 123 -8.44 -15.93 21.14
N THR A 124 -7.20 -15.61 21.49
CA THR A 124 -6.44 -16.35 22.52
C THR A 124 -6.72 -15.84 23.92
N ALA A 125 -6.76 -14.52 24.11
CA ALA A 125 -7.12 -13.89 25.36
C ALA A 125 -7.69 -12.51 25.08
N THR A 126 -8.74 -12.15 25.82
CA THR A 126 -9.16 -10.75 25.85
C THR A 126 -8.11 -9.91 26.56
N LEU A 127 -8.07 -8.62 26.23
CA LEU A 127 -7.18 -7.64 26.86
C LEU A 127 -7.33 -7.66 28.40
N ALA A 128 -8.55 -7.90 28.90
CA ALA A 128 -8.84 -8.01 30.33
C ALA A 128 -8.23 -9.27 30.98
N GLU A 129 -8.29 -10.43 30.30
CA GLU A 129 -7.69 -11.68 30.78
C GLU A 129 -6.15 -11.62 30.75
N TRP A 130 -5.58 -11.02 29.71
CA TRP A 130 -4.15 -10.77 29.65
C TRP A 130 -3.70 -9.85 30.80
N HIS A 131 -4.46 -8.78 31.07
CA HIS A 131 -4.17 -7.86 32.17
C HIS A 131 -4.31 -8.52 33.56
N LYS A 132 -5.18 -9.54 33.71
CA LYS A 132 -5.28 -10.32 34.96
C LYS A 132 -4.07 -11.23 35.18
N THR A 133 -3.55 -11.83 34.11
CA THR A 133 -2.47 -12.83 34.21
C THR A 133 -1.08 -12.22 34.22
N GLN A 134 -0.84 -11.21 33.38
CA GLN A 134 0.46 -10.54 33.23
C GLN A 134 0.55 -9.23 34.03
N GLY A 135 -0.56 -8.80 34.64
CA GLY A 135 -0.67 -7.47 35.24
C GLY A 135 -0.79 -6.38 34.18
N ARG A 136 -0.89 -5.12 34.63
CA ARG A 136 -0.84 -3.95 33.75
C ARG A 136 0.54 -3.32 33.84
N HIS A 137 1.13 -2.98 32.70
CA HIS A 137 2.28 -2.10 32.70
C HIS A 137 1.85 -0.71 33.17
N GLU A 138 2.70 -0.02 33.93
CA GLU A 138 2.40 1.34 34.38
C GLU A 138 2.33 2.29 33.18
N ILE A 139 1.19 2.96 33.01
CA ILE A 139 1.00 3.99 32.01
C ILE A 139 1.26 5.35 32.66
N PHE A 140 2.35 6.00 32.23
CA PHE A 140 2.68 7.36 32.66
C PHE A 140 2.00 8.37 31.74
N ALA A 141 0.86 8.92 32.17
CA ALA A 141 0.11 9.96 31.46
C ALA A 141 -0.09 11.20 32.35
N LYS A 142 -0.51 12.32 31.76
CA LYS A 142 -0.78 13.61 32.47
C LYS A 142 0.44 14.18 33.22
N GLY A 143 1.63 14.12 32.63
CA GLY A 143 2.84 14.71 33.22
C GLY A 143 3.42 13.95 34.42
N LYS A 144 2.95 12.72 34.69
CA LYS A 144 3.60 11.83 35.67
C LYS A 144 5.03 11.51 35.22
N ARG A 145 6.00 11.67 36.13
CA ARG A 145 7.41 11.32 35.88
C ARG A 145 7.57 9.80 35.77
N VAL A 146 8.21 9.34 34.70
CA VAL A 146 8.57 7.94 34.50
C VAL A 146 9.76 7.61 35.40
N GLN A 147 9.64 6.55 36.21
CA GLN A 147 10.76 6.06 37.02
C GLN A 147 11.71 5.24 36.14
N LEU A 148 12.64 5.92 35.47
CA LEU A 148 13.71 5.26 34.73
C LEU A 148 14.84 4.89 35.69
N LYS A 149 15.44 3.70 35.52
CA LYS A 149 16.63 3.29 36.29
C LYS A 149 17.81 4.25 36.07
N THR A 150 17.92 4.79 34.86
CA THR A 150 18.97 5.72 34.45
C THR A 150 18.41 6.68 33.38
N THR A 151 18.73 7.97 33.48
CA THR A 151 18.41 8.99 32.46
C THR A 151 19.56 9.23 31.47
N GLN A 152 20.74 8.73 31.81
CA GLN A 152 21.94 8.78 30.96
C GLN A 152 21.72 7.96 29.70
N HIS A 153 22.06 8.56 28.56
CA HIS A 153 21.98 7.92 27.26
C HIS A 153 23.18 8.34 26.41
N HIS A 154 23.72 7.40 25.65
CA HIS A 154 24.79 7.64 24.68
C HIS A 154 24.16 7.67 23.29
N LEU A 155 24.05 8.87 22.71
CA LEU A 155 23.65 9.05 21.31
C LEU A 155 24.91 9.42 20.52
N SER A 156 25.59 8.40 19.97
CA SER A 156 26.63 8.65 18.97
C SER A 156 25.95 8.94 17.64
N LEU A 157 25.85 10.22 17.31
CA LEU A 157 25.47 10.64 15.96
C LEU A 157 26.71 10.46 15.07
N PRO A 158 26.60 9.80 13.89
CA PRO A 158 27.68 9.85 12.93
C PRO A 158 27.96 11.31 12.61
N VAL A 159 29.19 11.76 12.84
CA VAL A 159 29.64 13.12 12.53
C VAL A 159 29.65 13.25 11.01
N ILE A 160 28.50 13.60 10.44
CA ILE A 160 28.46 14.23 9.13
C ILE A 160 29.07 15.61 9.40
N GLN A 161 30.25 15.90 8.84
CA GLN A 161 30.89 17.19 8.95
C GLN A 161 29.96 18.28 8.40
N THR A 162 29.10 18.83 9.24
CA THR A 162 28.36 20.05 8.94
C THR A 162 29.33 21.19 9.12
N THR A 163 29.89 21.63 7.99
CA THR A 163 30.51 22.93 7.84
C THR A 163 29.60 23.99 8.47
N SER A 164 30.11 24.69 9.49
CA SER A 164 29.65 26.01 9.92
C SER A 164 28.14 26.17 10.15
N GLY A 165 27.62 25.59 11.23
CA GLY A 165 26.28 25.91 11.72
C GLY A 165 26.20 25.68 13.22
N SER A 166 25.95 26.75 13.99
CA SER A 166 25.82 26.73 15.45
C SER A 166 24.83 25.65 15.91
N GLY A 167 25.35 24.54 16.43
CA GLY A 167 24.56 23.51 17.08
C GLY A 167 24.00 24.06 18.39
N CYS A 168 22.68 24.26 18.41
CA CYS A 168 21.94 24.55 19.63
C CYS A 168 22.11 23.38 20.61
N CYS A 169 22.19 23.69 21.91
CA CYS A 169 22.40 22.80 23.06
C CYS A 169 23.89 22.60 23.44
N SER A 170 24.47 23.61 24.10
CA SER A 170 25.79 23.51 24.75
C SER A 170 25.82 22.57 25.95
N ASP A 171 24.67 22.26 26.54
CA ASP A 171 24.60 21.50 27.79
C ASP A 171 23.46 20.47 27.71
N ASN A 172 23.78 19.24 27.27
CA ASN A 172 22.88 18.10 27.45
C ASN A 172 23.13 17.49 28.85
N PRO A 173 22.22 17.68 29.83
CA PRO A 173 22.41 17.18 31.19
C PRO A 173 22.40 15.64 31.30
N ALA A 174 22.16 14.92 30.20
CA ALA A 174 22.11 13.46 30.15
C ALA A 174 23.33 12.78 29.51
N LEU A 175 24.38 13.54 29.17
CA LEU A 175 25.66 13.00 28.71
C LEU A 175 26.39 12.24 29.82
N LEU A 176 26.95 11.08 29.49
CA LEU A 176 27.82 10.31 30.38
C LEU A 176 29.16 11.03 30.57
N GLU A 177 29.80 10.85 31.74
CA GLU A 177 31.08 11.49 32.07
C GLU A 177 32.18 11.18 31.04
N LYS A 178 32.19 9.94 30.54
CA LYS A 178 33.12 9.45 29.52
C LYS A 178 32.99 10.22 28.19
N ASP A 179 31.76 10.61 27.85
CA ASP A 179 31.46 11.32 26.59
C ASP A 179 31.75 12.81 26.73
N LYS A 180 31.66 13.37 27.94
CA LYS A 180 32.12 14.73 28.25
C LYS A 180 33.63 14.83 28.08
N GLU A 181 34.40 13.85 28.56
CA GLU A 181 35.86 13.79 28.38
C GLU A 181 36.23 13.76 26.89
N ILE A 182 35.51 12.97 26.07
CA ILE A 182 35.73 12.90 24.63
C ILE A 182 35.36 14.22 23.94
N LEU A 183 34.23 14.84 24.30
CA LEU A 183 33.82 16.15 23.77
C LEU A 183 34.82 17.25 24.13
N GLU A 184 35.36 17.25 25.35
CA GLU A 184 36.39 18.20 25.77
C GLU A 184 37.71 17.98 25.01
N ALA A 185 38.08 16.73 24.74
CA ALA A 185 39.25 16.39 23.93
C ALA A 185 39.07 16.84 22.46
N VAL A 186 37.88 16.72 21.89
CA VAL A 186 37.55 17.18 20.52
C VAL A 186 37.45 18.72 20.44
N ARG A 187 37.10 19.40 21.53
CA ARG A 187 36.96 20.86 21.59
C ARG A 187 38.28 21.61 21.82
N LYS A 188 39.31 20.94 22.34
CA LYS A 188 40.67 21.48 22.39
C LYS A 188 41.28 21.43 20.97
N PRO A 189 41.76 22.56 20.42
CA PRO A 189 42.33 22.62 19.08
C PRO A 189 43.62 21.80 18.96
#